data_AF-A0A165W250-F1
#
_entry.id   AF-A0A165W250-F1
#
_cell.length_a   1.000
_cell.length_b   1.000
_cell.length_c   1.000
_cell.angle_alpha   90.00
_cell.angle_beta   90.00
_cell.angle_gamma   90.00
#
_symmetry.space_group_name_H-M   'P 1'
#
loop_
_entity.id
_entity.type
_entity.pdbx_description
1 polymer ?
#
loop_
_entity_poly.entity_id
_entity_poly.type
_entity_poly.pdbx_seq_one_letter_code
_entity_poly.pdbx_strand_id
1 'polypeptide(L)'
;MKTTSKQPLQNELIYWRRTAASPRPAVMRWIAIAIAVMVGRASALYFMQNLGEVGTPISWLIPWGVDAFLGLSALIVLYLFRQYRGVYVWGAVLAWHVVGAVDLVGGAFMAQVDPFVSPIALPADPEVIVMTLLAIQLAAITLLLKRNVISFMVSSNMP
;
A
#
# COMPACT_ATOMS: atom_id res chain seq x y z
N MET A 1 -48.37 0.49 29.68
CA MET A 1 -47.06 -0.14 29.96
C MET A 1 -46.01 0.52 29.07
N LYS A 2 -44.91 0.99 29.68
CA LYS A 2 -43.95 1.95 29.11
C LYS A 2 -43.10 1.37 27.97
N THR A 3 -43.15 2.01 26.81
CA THR A 3 -42.20 1.88 25.69
C THR A 3 -41.08 2.92 25.84
N THR A 4 -40.08 2.68 26.70
CA THR A 4 -38.99 3.64 26.96
C THR A 4 -37.60 2.99 26.93
N SER A 5 -37.32 2.08 25.99
CA SER A 5 -36.02 1.40 25.91
C SER A 5 -35.20 1.66 24.62
N LYS A 6 -35.75 2.31 23.59
CA LYS A 6 -35.05 2.50 22.30
C LYS A 6 -34.33 3.84 22.13
N GLN A 7 -34.71 4.84 22.91
CA GLN A 7 -34.19 6.21 22.81
C GLN A 7 -32.69 6.38 23.18
N PRO A 8 -32.12 5.68 24.19
CA PRO A 8 -30.70 5.84 24.52
C PRO A 8 -29.77 5.26 23.44
N LEU A 9 -30.15 4.14 22.83
CA LEU A 9 -29.40 3.52 21.73
C LEU A 9 -29.35 4.38 20.47
N GLN A 10 -30.45 5.07 20.14
CA GLN A 10 -30.47 5.97 18.98
C GLN A 10 -29.58 7.19 19.19
N ASN A 11 -29.54 7.74 20.40
CA ASN A 11 -28.69 8.87 20.74
C ASN A 11 -27.19 8.51 20.72
N GLU A 12 -26.83 7.31 21.21
CA GLU A 12 -25.46 6.81 21.06
C GLU A 12 -25.07 6.59 19.60
N LEU A 13 -25.95 6.01 18.78
CA LEU A 13 -25.68 5.82 17.36
C LEU A 13 -25.49 7.15 16.62
N ILE A 14 -26.27 8.18 16.96
CA ILE A 14 -26.11 9.54 16.42
C ILE A 14 -24.80 10.16 16.91
N TYR A 15 -24.43 9.97 18.18
CA TYR A 15 -23.17 10.44 18.74
C TYR A 15 -21.96 9.77 18.07
N TRP A 16 -21.97 8.46 17.89
CA TRP A 16 -20.92 7.73 17.17
C TRP A 16 -20.85 8.08 15.69
N ARG A 17 -22.00 8.34 15.03
CA ARG A 17 -22.03 8.87 13.66
C ARG A 17 -21.47 10.29 13.55
N ARG A 18 -21.68 11.15 14.56
CA ARG A 18 -21.14 12.52 14.59
C ARG A 18 -19.66 12.58 14.98
N THR A 19 -19.18 11.62 15.77
CA THR A 19 -17.77 11.56 16.21
C THR A 19 -16.88 10.75 15.27
N ALA A 20 -17.44 10.00 14.32
CA ALA A 20 -16.73 9.45 13.18
C ALA A 20 -16.26 10.58 12.25
N ALA A 21 -15.24 11.32 12.66
CA ALA A 21 -14.66 12.39 11.86
C ALA A 21 -14.21 11.83 10.51
N SER A 22 -14.76 12.36 9.41
CA SER A 22 -14.26 12.06 8.07
C SER A 22 -12.76 12.35 8.01
N PRO A 23 -11.96 11.47 7.38
CA PRO A 23 -10.53 11.68 7.24
C PRO A 23 -10.30 12.97 6.48
N ARG A 24 -9.28 13.72 6.89
CA ARG A 24 -8.90 14.95 6.19
C ARG A 24 -8.61 14.59 4.72
N PRO A 25 -9.09 15.38 3.74
CA PRO A 25 -8.84 15.11 2.32
C PRO A 25 -7.36 14.89 1.99
N ALA A 26 -6.46 15.57 2.71
CA ALA A 26 -5.02 15.40 2.62
C ALA A 26 -4.55 13.97 2.93
N VAL A 27 -5.12 13.29 3.94
CA VAL A 27 -4.70 11.92 4.32
C VAL A 27 -5.02 10.94 3.20
N MET A 28 -6.23 11.03 2.63
CA MET A 28 -6.63 10.19 1.50
C MET A 28 -5.76 10.44 0.27
N ARG A 29 -5.39 11.71 0.01
CA ARG A 29 -4.45 12.07 -1.05
C ARG A 29 -3.08 11.45 -0.84
N TRP A 30 -2.54 11.48 0.39
CA TRP A 30 -1.24 10.89 0.68
C TRP A 30 -1.22 9.37 0.50
N ILE A 31 -2.29 8.66 0.88
CA ILE A 31 -2.41 7.22 0.58
C ILE A 31 -2.45 6.98 -0.93
N ALA A 32 -3.23 7.77 -1.68
CA ALA A 32 -3.29 7.65 -3.14
C ALA A 32 -1.92 7.93 -3.81
N ILE A 33 -1.18 8.93 -3.33
CA ILE A 33 0.18 9.23 -3.80
C ILE A 33 1.12 8.06 -3.48
N ALA A 34 1.05 7.50 -2.27
CA ALA A 34 1.86 6.35 -1.89
C ALA A 34 1.62 5.15 -2.82
N ILE A 35 0.36 4.86 -3.17
CA ILE A 35 0.04 3.83 -4.16
C ILE A 35 0.59 4.21 -5.55
N ALA A 36 0.41 5.45 -5.99
CA ALA A 36 0.86 5.89 -7.31
C ALA A 36 2.38 5.82 -7.50
N VAL A 37 3.17 6.15 -6.48
CA VAL A 37 4.64 6.05 -6.52
C VAL A 37 5.09 4.62 -6.80
N MET A 38 4.36 3.62 -6.32
CA MET A 38 4.73 2.21 -6.51
C MET A 38 4.63 1.76 -7.97
N VAL A 39 3.94 2.50 -8.85
CA VAL A 39 3.92 2.22 -10.30
C VAL A 39 5.34 2.15 -10.87
N GLY A 40 6.26 2.95 -10.34
CA GLY A 40 7.68 2.92 -10.74
C GLY A 40 8.33 1.54 -10.60
N ARG A 41 7.84 0.68 -9.70
CA ARG A 41 8.36 -0.68 -9.51
C ARG A 41 8.15 -1.57 -10.74
N ALA A 42 7.24 -1.23 -11.64
CA ALA A 42 7.06 -1.92 -12.92
C ALA A 42 8.31 -1.86 -13.81
N SER A 43 9.24 -0.92 -13.55
CA SER A 43 10.55 -0.87 -14.20
C SER A 43 11.38 -2.14 -13.98
N ALA A 44 11.08 -2.96 -12.96
CA ALA A 44 11.72 -4.25 -12.75
C ALA A 44 11.61 -5.20 -13.97
N LEU A 45 10.55 -5.07 -14.77
CA LEU A 45 10.39 -5.81 -16.03
C LEU A 45 11.56 -5.60 -16.99
N TYR A 46 12.19 -4.43 -16.96
CA TYR A 46 13.35 -4.14 -17.78
C TYR A 46 14.58 -4.97 -17.35
N PHE A 47 14.81 -5.11 -16.04
CA PHE A 47 15.93 -5.88 -15.51
C PHE A 47 15.73 -7.39 -15.68
N MET A 48 14.48 -7.87 -15.64
CA MET A 48 14.17 -9.28 -15.86
C MET A 48 14.58 -9.79 -17.24
N GLN A 49 14.70 -8.92 -18.25
CA GLN A 49 15.12 -9.32 -19.60
C GLN A 49 16.57 -9.80 -19.67
N ASN A 50 17.40 -9.37 -18.73
CA ASN A 50 18.84 -9.65 -18.70
C ASN A 50 19.22 -10.67 -17.60
N LEU A 51 18.23 -11.37 -17.01
CA LEU A 51 18.49 -12.35 -15.95
C LEU A 51 19.43 -13.46 -16.40
N GLY A 52 20.48 -13.71 -15.63
CA GLY A 52 21.52 -14.69 -15.94
C GLY A 52 22.68 -14.13 -16.76
N GLU A 53 22.61 -12.87 -17.20
CA GLU A 53 23.75 -12.16 -17.78
C GLU A 53 24.75 -11.73 -16.69
N VAL A 54 25.98 -11.40 -17.12
CA VAL A 54 27.02 -10.93 -16.20
C VAL A 54 26.54 -9.68 -15.45
N GLY A 55 26.54 -9.77 -14.12
CA GLY A 55 26.08 -8.68 -13.24
C GLY A 55 24.58 -8.69 -12.92
N THR A 56 23.80 -9.63 -13.49
CA THR A 56 22.35 -9.76 -13.30
C THR A 56 21.98 -11.18 -12.81
N PRO A 57 22.13 -11.47 -11.50
CA PRO A 57 22.01 -12.84 -11.00
C PRO A 57 20.58 -13.39 -11.11
N ILE A 58 20.44 -14.69 -11.39
CA ILE A 58 19.13 -15.33 -11.57
C ILE A 58 18.28 -15.35 -10.29
N SER A 59 18.92 -15.23 -9.14
CA SER A 59 18.28 -15.12 -7.81
C SER A 59 17.34 -13.90 -7.70
N TRP A 60 17.54 -12.87 -8.53
CA TRP A 60 16.69 -11.68 -8.60
C TRP A 60 15.36 -11.88 -9.33
N LEU A 61 15.14 -13.05 -9.95
CA LEU A 61 13.89 -13.35 -10.65
C LEU A 61 12.65 -13.16 -9.76
N ILE A 62 12.72 -13.64 -8.51
CA ILE A 62 11.58 -13.55 -7.58
C ILE A 62 11.39 -12.10 -7.10
N PRO A 63 12.40 -11.40 -6.54
CA PRO A 63 12.25 -9.99 -6.17
C PRO A 63 11.71 -9.10 -7.29
N TRP A 64 12.28 -9.21 -8.50
CA TRP A 64 11.81 -8.39 -9.63
C TRP A 64 10.43 -8.81 -10.14
N GLY A 65 10.09 -10.10 -10.06
CA GLY A 65 8.74 -10.57 -10.35
C GLY A 65 7.71 -9.92 -9.42
N VAL A 66 8.03 -9.81 -8.13
CA VAL A 66 7.14 -9.15 -7.14
C VAL A 66 7.12 -7.63 -7.34
N ASP A 67 8.26 -6.99 -7.62
CA ASP A 67 8.33 -5.57 -8.00
C ASP A 67 7.43 -5.26 -9.19
N ALA A 68 7.52 -6.06 -10.25
CA ALA A 68 6.71 -5.90 -11.46
C ALA A 68 5.23 -6.09 -11.15
N PHE A 69 4.86 -7.13 -10.39
CA PHE A 69 3.49 -7.37 -9.96
C PHE A 69 2.94 -6.19 -9.16
N LEU A 70 3.70 -5.68 -8.18
CA LEU A 70 3.29 -4.54 -7.37
C LEU A 70 3.18 -3.26 -8.21
N GLY A 71 4.15 -2.99 -9.08
CA GLY A 71 4.11 -1.82 -9.94
C GLY A 71 2.91 -1.80 -10.90
N LEU A 72 2.60 -2.94 -11.53
CA LEU A 72 1.45 -3.04 -12.44
C LEU A 72 0.13 -3.01 -11.67
N SER A 73 0.03 -3.74 -10.56
CA SER A 73 -1.20 -3.79 -9.75
C SER A 73 -1.48 -2.48 -9.03
N ALA A 74 -0.49 -1.60 -8.82
CA ALA A 74 -0.67 -0.28 -8.21
C ALA A 74 -1.75 0.57 -8.92
N LEU A 75 -1.86 0.50 -10.25
CA LEU A 75 -2.90 1.22 -10.99
C LEU A 75 -4.31 0.72 -10.65
N ILE A 76 -4.47 -0.60 -10.53
CA ILE A 76 -5.74 -1.24 -10.15
C ILE A 76 -6.07 -0.89 -8.70
N VAL A 77 -5.11 -1.01 -7.79
CA VAL A 77 -5.28 -0.67 -6.37
C VAL A 77 -5.64 0.81 -6.21
N LEU A 78 -5.00 1.71 -6.95
CA LEU A 78 -5.30 3.13 -6.94
C LEU A 78 -6.72 3.43 -7.43
N TYR A 79 -7.14 2.79 -8.52
CA TYR A 79 -8.50 2.89 -9.03
C TYR A 79 -9.50 2.40 -7.97
N LEU A 80 -9.27 1.22 -7.40
CA LEU A 80 -10.15 0.63 -6.39
C LEU A 80 -10.27 1.53 -5.16
N PHE A 81 -9.15 2.04 -4.66
CA PHE A 81 -9.09 2.93 -3.51
C PHE A 81 -9.83 4.27 -3.73
N ARG A 82 -9.80 4.81 -4.96
CA ARG A 82 -10.47 6.07 -5.28
C ARG A 82 -11.96 5.92 -5.54
N GLN A 83 -12.35 4.83 -6.19
CA GLN A 83 -13.71 4.65 -6.69
C GLN A 83 -14.63 3.92 -5.71
N TYR A 84 -14.08 3.00 -4.92
CA TYR A 84 -14.87 2.13 -4.07
C TYR A 84 -14.54 2.34 -2.59
N ARG A 85 -15.53 2.03 -1.77
CA ARG A 85 -15.42 1.97 -0.31
C ARG A 85 -15.98 0.64 0.15
N GLY A 86 -15.46 0.13 1.25
CA GLY A 86 -15.86 -1.12 1.87
C GLY A 86 -14.71 -1.76 2.64
N VAL A 87 -15.05 -2.64 3.58
CA VAL A 87 -14.06 -3.40 4.36
C VAL A 87 -13.10 -4.20 3.47
N TYR A 88 -13.60 -4.76 2.37
CA TYR A 88 -12.79 -5.52 1.43
C TYR A 88 -11.79 -4.65 0.66
N VAL A 89 -12.20 -3.45 0.23
CA VAL A 89 -11.30 -2.51 -0.47
C VAL A 89 -10.22 -2.02 0.49
N TRP A 90 -10.59 -1.62 1.70
CA TRP A 90 -9.64 -1.23 2.73
C TRP A 90 -8.65 -2.35 3.06
N GLY A 91 -9.17 -3.57 3.28
CA GLY A 91 -8.35 -4.74 3.59
C GLY A 91 -7.40 -5.11 2.45
N ALA A 92 -7.86 -5.06 1.20
CA ALA A 92 -7.04 -5.33 0.03
C ALA A 92 -5.90 -4.31 -0.12
N VAL A 93 -6.19 -3.02 0.03
CA VAL A 93 -5.17 -1.95 -0.04
C VAL A 93 -4.15 -2.11 1.10
N LEU A 94 -4.60 -2.40 2.32
CA LEU A 94 -3.72 -2.65 3.46
C LEU A 94 -2.82 -3.88 3.22
N ALA A 95 -3.40 -5.01 2.82
CA ALA A 95 -2.65 -6.23 2.53
C ALA A 95 -1.62 -6.00 1.41
N TRP A 96 -1.99 -5.26 0.37
CA TRP A 96 -1.10 -4.93 -0.73
C TRP A 96 0.12 -4.11 -0.27
N HIS A 97 -0.08 -3.11 0.61
CA HIS A 97 1.04 -2.37 1.19
C HIS A 97 1.92 -3.25 2.10
N VAL A 98 1.33 -4.18 2.86
CA VAL A 98 2.08 -5.13 3.70
C VAL A 98 2.94 -6.05 2.84
N VAL A 99 2.38 -6.64 1.78
CA VAL A 99 3.14 -7.45 0.81
C VAL A 99 4.30 -6.64 0.23
N GLY A 100 4.03 -5.40 -0.17
CA GLY A 100 5.07 -4.53 -0.71
C GLY A 100 6.16 -4.14 0.28
N ALA A 101 5.85 -4.02 1.57
CA ALA A 101 6.85 -3.79 2.62
C ALA A 101 7.72 -5.04 2.87
N VAL A 102 7.11 -6.22 2.96
CA VAL A 102 7.82 -7.50 3.14
C VAL A 102 8.75 -7.77 1.96
N ASP A 103 8.29 -7.51 0.74
CA ASP A 103 9.07 -7.66 -0.47
C ASP A 103 10.29 -6.72 -0.50
N LEU A 104 10.16 -5.46 -0.08
CA LEU A 104 11.30 -4.54 0.00
C LEU A 104 12.34 -4.98 1.04
N VAL A 105 11.92 -5.55 2.17
CA VAL A 105 12.84 -6.15 3.14
C VAL A 105 13.54 -7.37 2.54
N GLY A 106 12.81 -8.22 1.80
CA GLY A 106 13.37 -9.34 1.07
C GLY A 106 14.38 -8.92 0.01
N GLY A 107 14.08 -7.86 -0.76
CA GLY A 107 14.98 -7.27 -1.75
C GLY A 107 16.24 -6.68 -1.12
N ALA A 108 16.12 -5.99 0.02
CA ALA A 108 17.27 -5.49 0.78
C ALA A 108 18.18 -6.63 1.25
N PHE A 109 17.60 -7.71 1.75
CA PHE A 109 18.35 -8.92 2.12
C PHE A 109 19.01 -9.55 0.89
N MET A 110 18.29 -9.67 -0.23
CA MET A 110 18.81 -10.24 -1.47
C MET A 110 20.02 -9.46 -2.00
N ALA A 111 19.99 -8.12 -1.89
CA ALA A 111 21.10 -7.25 -2.26
C ALA A 111 22.39 -7.51 -1.46
N GLN A 112 22.29 -8.07 -0.25
CA GLN A 112 23.44 -8.47 0.55
C GLN A 112 23.95 -9.87 0.20
N VAL A 113 23.06 -10.76 -0.21
CA VAL A 113 23.39 -12.17 -0.49
C VAL A 113 23.93 -12.37 -1.91
N ASP A 114 23.31 -11.73 -2.90
CA ASP A 114 23.71 -11.84 -4.32
C ASP A 114 23.60 -10.45 -4.97
N PRO A 115 24.61 -9.59 -4.80
CA PRO A 115 24.52 -8.19 -5.20
C PRO A 115 24.29 -8.03 -6.71
N PHE A 116 23.33 -7.19 -7.07
CA PHE A 116 23.10 -6.75 -8.44
C PHE A 116 23.78 -5.41 -8.70
N VAL A 117 24.51 -5.30 -9.81
CA VAL A 117 25.10 -4.04 -10.27
C VAL A 117 24.42 -3.65 -11.57
N SER A 118 23.48 -2.71 -11.49
CA SER A 118 22.77 -2.25 -12.68
C SER A 118 23.68 -1.46 -13.62
N PRO A 119 23.72 -1.79 -14.92
CA PRO A 119 24.42 -0.99 -15.91
C PRO A 119 23.74 0.36 -16.21
N ILE A 120 22.51 0.58 -15.70
CA ILE A 120 21.67 1.74 -16.05
C ILE A 120 21.03 2.39 -14.81
N ALA A 121 21.42 1.98 -13.60
CA ALA A 121 20.94 2.67 -12.41
C ALA A 121 21.41 4.13 -12.46
N LEU A 122 20.45 5.04 -12.29
CA LEU A 122 20.72 6.43 -11.93
C LEU A 122 21.76 6.47 -10.79
N PRO A 123 22.50 7.59 -10.61
CA PRO A 123 23.51 7.72 -9.54
C PRO A 123 22.93 7.65 -8.10
N ALA A 124 21.65 7.32 -7.94
CA ALA A 124 21.05 7.08 -6.64
C ALA A 124 21.41 5.66 -6.17
N ASP A 125 21.92 5.60 -4.95
CA ASP A 125 22.21 4.35 -4.25
C ASP A 125 20.94 3.47 -4.18
N PRO A 126 20.96 2.22 -4.71
CA PRO A 126 19.85 1.29 -4.65
C PRO A 126 19.30 1.11 -3.22
N GLU A 127 20.15 1.18 -2.20
CA GLU A 127 19.73 1.08 -0.80
C GLU A 127 18.81 2.25 -0.41
N VAL A 128 19.14 3.48 -0.85
CA VAL A 128 18.32 4.67 -0.59
C VAL A 128 16.94 4.53 -1.24
N ILE A 129 16.88 3.98 -2.46
CA ILE A 129 15.61 3.75 -3.16
C ILE A 129 14.76 2.74 -2.38
N VAL A 130 15.33 1.59 -2.01
CA VAL A 130 14.62 0.54 -1.26
C VAL A 130 14.10 1.08 0.07
N MET A 131 14.95 1.78 0.82
CA MET A 131 14.58 2.35 2.13
C MET A 131 13.53 3.45 2.00
N THR A 132 13.58 4.27 0.95
CA THR A 132 12.56 5.28 0.66
C THR A 132 11.21 4.64 0.34
N LEU A 133 11.20 3.62 -0.53
CA LEU A 133 9.97 2.89 -0.85
C LEU A 133 9.40 2.19 0.39
N LEU A 134 10.25 1.63 1.25
CA LEU A 134 9.82 0.96 2.48
C LEU A 134 9.18 1.97 3.43
N ALA A 135 9.79 3.14 3.61
CA ALA A 135 9.23 4.22 4.41
C ALA A 135 7.85 4.65 3.89
N ILE A 136 7.67 4.75 2.57
CA ILE A 136 6.37 5.05 1.94
C ILE A 136 5.33 3.96 2.23
N GLN A 137 5.70 2.68 2.13
CA GLN A 137 4.81 1.56 2.46
C GLN A 137 4.35 1.64 3.92
N LEU A 138 5.29 1.82 4.86
CA LEU A 138 5.00 1.90 6.30
C LEU A 138 4.16 3.13 6.64
N ALA A 139 4.42 4.27 5.99
CA ALA A 139 3.60 5.47 6.15
C ALA A 139 2.17 5.22 5.68
N ALA A 140 1.97 4.59 4.51
CA ALA A 140 0.66 4.25 3.99
C ALA A 140 -0.10 3.28 4.91
N ILE A 141 0.55 2.23 5.41
CA ILE A 141 -0.01 1.30 6.41
C ILE A 141 -0.46 2.08 7.65
N THR A 142 0.40 2.95 8.18
CA THR A 142 0.08 3.76 9.36
C THR A 142 -1.13 4.67 9.11
N LEU A 143 -1.25 5.27 7.92
CA LEU A 143 -2.41 6.08 7.55
C LEU A 143 -3.68 5.25 7.40
N LEU A 144 -3.61 4.07 6.79
CA LEU A 144 -4.73 3.14 6.59
C LEU A 144 -5.28 2.59 7.90
N LEU A 145 -4.45 2.47 8.93
CA LEU A 145 -4.84 2.03 10.27
C LEU A 145 -5.45 3.15 11.13
N LYS A 146 -5.46 4.41 10.66
CA LYS A 146 -6.08 5.50 11.42
C LYS A 146 -7.60 5.29 11.51
N ARG A 147 -8.15 5.45 12.71
CA ARG A 147 -9.58 5.26 13.00
C ARG A 147 -10.51 6.02 12.06
N ASN A 148 -10.16 7.25 11.68
CA ASN A 148 -10.94 8.04 10.73
C ASN A 148 -10.91 7.47 9.30
N VAL A 149 -9.77 6.94 8.84
CA VAL A 149 -9.65 6.28 7.54
C VAL A 149 -10.43 4.98 7.53
N ILE A 150 -10.27 4.13 8.56
CA ILE A 150 -11.05 2.90 8.72
C ILE A 150 -12.54 3.24 8.72
N SER A 151 -12.97 4.17 9.57
CA SER A 151 -14.38 4.56 9.65
C SER A 151 -14.91 5.02 8.30
N PHE A 152 -14.17 5.84 7.56
CA PHE A 152 -14.61 6.32 6.24
C PHE A 152 -14.66 5.25 5.17
N MET A 153 -13.66 4.36 5.13
CA MET A 153 -13.61 3.30 4.13
C MET A 153 -14.58 2.16 4.45
N VAL A 154 -14.88 1.90 5.72
CA VAL A 154 -15.66 0.73 6.15
C VAL A 154 -17.14 1.06 6.40
N SER A 155 -17.47 2.31 6.76
CA SER A 155 -18.85 2.69 7.12
C SER A 155 -19.87 2.66 5.97
N SER A 156 -19.44 2.46 4.72
CA SER A 156 -20.33 2.35 3.56
C SER A 156 -21.00 0.97 3.40
N ASN A 157 -20.81 0.05 4.34
CA ASN A 157 -21.38 -1.31 4.30
C ASN A 157 -22.55 -1.54 5.29
N MET A 158 -23.24 -0.50 5.74
CA MET A 158 -24.57 -0.69 6.35
C MET A 158 -25.64 -0.41 5.30
N PRO A 159 -26.32 -1.44 4.75
CA PRO A 159 -27.64 -1.24 4.16
C PRO A 159 -28.60 -0.56 5.15
#